data_AF-A0A951GQD1-F1
#
_entry.id   AF-A0A951GQD1-F1
#
_cell.length_a   1.000
_cell.length_b   1.000
_cell.length_c   1.000
_cell.angle_alpha   90.00
_cell.angle_beta   90.00
_cell.angle_gamma   90.00
#
_symmetry.space_group_name_H-M   'P 1'
#
loop_
_entity.id
_entity.type
_entity.pdbx_description
1 polymer ?
#
loop_
_entity_poly.entity_id
_entity_poly.type
_entity_poly.pdbx_seq_one_letter_code
_entity_poly.pdbx_strand_id
1 'polypeptide(L)' 'MTSAIILAGIGYGAVPALASQQGVIATKKWQIMDKCAREAQMAFPDFTPEANVKRDDKLKECLEGNNMPPREPMSTHP' A
#
# COMPACT_ATOMS: atom_id res chain seq x y z
N MET A 1 57.88 1.12 3.18
CA MET A 1 56.94 2.02 2.48
C MET A 1 55.56 1.71 3.00
N THR A 2 55.08 2.51 3.94
CA THR A 2 53.80 2.30 4.62
C THR A 2 52.72 2.98 3.79
N SER A 3 51.88 2.19 3.11
CA SER A 3 50.76 2.71 2.33
C SER A 3 49.70 3.27 3.28
N ALA A 4 49.39 4.57 3.15
CA ALA A 4 48.28 5.20 3.84
C ALA A 4 46.96 4.78 3.17
N ILE A 5 46.06 4.15 3.95
CA ILE A 5 44.69 3.87 3.53
C ILE A 5 43.90 5.16 3.73
N ILE A 6 43.46 5.79 2.63
CA ILE A 6 42.52 6.90 2.67
C ILE A 6 41.15 6.33 3.02
N LEU A 7 40.74 6.48 4.28
CA LEU A 7 39.35 6.32 4.71
C LEU A 7 38.54 7.49 4.13
N ALA A 8 37.96 7.28 2.95
CA ALA A 8 36.86 8.10 2.47
C ALA A 8 35.67 7.85 3.42
N GLY A 9 35.54 8.69 4.44
CA GLY A 9 34.38 8.70 5.32
C GLY A 9 33.14 9.05 4.52
N ILE A 10 32.39 8.04 4.08
CA ILE A 10 31.02 8.20 3.64
C ILE A 10 30.21 8.52 4.91
N GLY A 11 30.15 9.80 5.25
CA GLY A 11 29.19 10.30 6.22
C GLY A 11 27.80 10.09 5.66
N TYR A 12 27.15 8.97 6.00
CA TYR A 12 25.72 8.79 5.83
C TYR A 12 25.01 9.73 6.82
N GLY A 13 25.01 11.03 6.50
CA GLY A 13 24.07 11.96 7.12
C GLY A 13 22.68 11.52 6.70
N ALA A 14 21.95 10.87 7.59
CA ALA A 14 20.54 10.58 7.39
C ALA A 14 19.80 11.92 7.33
N VAL A 15 19.65 12.47 6.14
CA VAL A 15 18.78 13.63 5.92
C VAL A 15 17.35 13.11 6.14
N PRO A 16 16.59 13.64 7.12
CA PRO A 16 15.22 13.22 7.29
C PRO A 16 14.46 13.60 6.01
N ALA A 17 14.02 12.60 5.25
CA ALA A 17 13.10 12.80 4.15
C ALA A 17 11.76 13.23 4.74
N LEU A 18 11.53 14.55 4.80
CA LEU A 18 10.24 15.08 5.20
C LEU A 18 9.24 14.79 4.07
N ALA A 19 8.25 13.94 4.36
CA ALA A 19 7.15 13.73 3.44
C ALA A 19 6.46 15.08 3.20
N SER A 20 6.27 15.43 1.92
CA SER A 20 5.45 16.59 1.58
C SER A 20 4.03 16.40 2.12
N GLN A 21 3.28 17.47 2.34
CA GLN A 21 1.88 17.36 2.77
C GLN A 21 1.06 16.46 1.82
N GLN A 22 1.30 16.57 0.52
CA GLN A 22 0.65 15.70 -0.47
C GLN A 22 1.05 14.23 -0.30
N GLY A 23 2.32 13.96 0.01
CA GLY A 23 2.80 12.62 0.34
C GLY A 23 2.11 12.05 1.57
N VAL A 24 1.94 12.84 2.63
CA VAL A 24 1.22 12.40 3.84
C VAL A 24 -0.25 12.08 3.55
N ILE A 25 -0.91 12.90 2.73
CA ILE A 25 -2.30 12.66 2.31
C ILE A 25 -2.41 11.37 1.50
N ALA A 26 -1.51 11.16 0.53
CA ALA A 26 -1.47 9.94 -0.27
C ALA A 26 -1.25 8.69 0.60
N THR A 27 -0.28 8.73 1.52
CA THR A 27 -0.02 7.63 2.47
C THR A 27 -1.24 7.28 3.30
N LYS A 28 -1.97 8.28 3.81
CA LYS A 28 -3.21 8.04 4.57
C LYS A 28 -4.27 7.35 3.73
N LYS A 29 -4.44 7.78 2.47
CA LYS A 29 -5.41 7.14 1.55
C LYS A 29 -5.03 5.69 1.27
N TRP A 30 -3.75 5.41 1.02
CA TRP A 30 -3.26 4.03 0.81
C TRP A 30 -3.49 3.14 2.03
N GLN A 31 -3.25 3.65 3.24
CA GLN A 31 -3.52 2.91 4.47
C GLN A 31 -4.99 2.53 4.62
N ILE A 32 -5.91 3.42 4.23
CA ILE A 32 -7.34 3.14 4.25
C ILE A 32 -7.68 2.02 3.24
N MET A 33 -7.13 2.10 2.02
CA MET A 33 -7.34 1.06 1.00
C MET A 33 -6.81 -0.31 1.45
N ASP A 34 -5.60 -0.35 2.04
CA ASP A 34 -4.99 -1.58 2.56
C ASP A 34 -5.80 -2.18 3.72
N LYS A 35 -6.35 -1.32 4.58
CA LYS A 35 -7.26 -1.74 5.65
C LYS A 35 -8.50 -2.40 5.07
N CYS A 36 -9.16 -1.77 4.10
CA CYS A 36 -10.35 -2.34 3.45
C CYS A 36 -10.04 -3.70 2.79
N ALA A 37 -8.91 -3.81 2.08
CA ALA A 37 -8.51 -5.07 1.44
C ALA A 37 -8.28 -6.19 2.46
N ARG A 38 -7.62 -5.87 3.58
CA ARG A 38 -7.42 -6.82 4.69
C ARG A 38 -8.72 -7.26 5.33
N GLU A 39 -9.63 -6.34 5.61
CA GLU A 39 -10.93 -6.65 6.20
C GLU A 39 -11.76 -7.57 5.29
N ALA A 40 -11.78 -7.29 4.00
CA ALA A 40 -12.43 -8.14 3.02
C ALA A 40 -11.81 -9.55 2.95
N GLN A 41 -10.48 -9.66 2.96
CA GLN A 41 -9.78 -10.95 2.96
C GLN A 41 -10.02 -11.74 4.26
N MET A 42 -10.07 -11.07 5.42
CA MET A 42 -10.35 -11.74 6.69
C MET A 42 -11.81 -12.24 6.77
N ALA A 43 -12.75 -11.51 6.16
CA ALA A 43 -14.15 -11.92 6.08
C ALA A 43 -14.37 -13.10 5.11
N PHE A 44 -13.58 -13.17 4.04
CA PHE A 44 -13.67 -14.21 3.00
C PHE A 44 -12.27 -14.78 2.69
N PRO A 45 -11.73 -15.66 3.58
CA PRO A 45 -10.36 -16.15 3.48
C PRO A 45 -10.17 -17.20 2.39
N ASP A 46 -11.25 -17.85 1.94
CA ASP A 46 -11.21 -18.88 0.93
C ASP A 46 -10.95 -18.30 -0.46
N PHE A 47 -10.21 -19.04 -1.29
CA PHE A 47 -9.86 -18.65 -2.65
C PHE A 47 -10.80 -19.28 -3.70
N THR A 48 -12.10 -19.39 -3.39
CA THR A 48 -13.11 -19.84 -4.35
C THR A 48 -13.67 -18.65 -5.15
N PRO A 49 -14.24 -18.88 -6.34
CA PRO A 49 -14.89 -17.82 -7.11
C PRO A 49 -15.95 -17.05 -6.30
N GLU A 50 -16.77 -17.75 -5.52
CA GLU A 50 -17.83 -17.16 -4.71
C GLU A 50 -17.26 -16.31 -3.56
N ALA A 51 -16.20 -16.77 -2.91
CA ALA A 51 -15.51 -16.02 -1.87
C ALA A 51 -14.82 -14.77 -2.45
N ASN A 52 -14.26 -14.87 -3.66
CA ASN A 52 -13.66 -13.74 -4.35
C ASN A 52 -14.70 -12.64 -4.66
N VAL A 53 -15.88 -13.00 -5.17
CA VAL A 53 -16.97 -12.04 -5.41
C VAL A 53 -17.37 -11.34 -4.11
N LYS A 54 -17.58 -12.10 -3.02
CA LYS A 54 -17.94 -11.52 -1.72
C LYS A 54 -16.84 -10.61 -1.16
N ARG A 55 -15.57 -10.94 -1.40
CA ARG A 55 -14.43 -10.11 -1.02
C ARG A 55 -14.42 -8.80 -1.79
N ASP A 56 -14.70 -8.84 -3.09
CA ASP A 56 -14.76 -7.64 -3.92
C ASP A 56 -15.94 -6.75 -3.52
N ASP A 57 -17.10 -7.32 -3.23
CA ASP A 57 -18.26 -6.60 -2.71
C ASP A 57 -17.95 -5.93 -1.35
N LYS A 58 -17.28 -6.65 -0.44
CA LYS A 58 -16.91 -6.11 0.87
C LYS A 58 -15.85 -5.01 0.78
N LEU A 59 -14.90 -5.18 -0.14
CA LEU A 59 -13.90 -4.15 -0.43
C LEU A 59 -14.59 -2.89 -0.96
N LYS A 60 -15.54 -3.03 -1.90
CA LYS A 60 -16.31 -1.91 -2.45
C LYS A 60 -17.07 -1.15 -1.37
N GLU A 61 -17.81 -1.85 -0.51
CA GLU A 61 -18.54 -1.27 0.63
C GLU A 61 -17.61 -0.43 1.53
N CYS A 62 -16.44 -0.98 1.88
CA CYS A 62 -15.48 -0.27 2.73
C CYS A 62 -14.89 0.97 2.05
N LEU A 63 -14.53 0.89 0.77
CA LEU A 63 -13.98 2.01 0.02
C LEU A 63 -15.01 3.15 -0.10
N GLU A 64 -16.26 2.81 -0.42
CA GLU A 64 -17.36 3.78 -0.50
C GLU A 64 -17.60 4.46 0.85
N GLY A 65 -17.65 3.69 1.95
CA GLY A 65 -17.79 4.23 3.31
C GLY A 65 -16.65 5.16 3.74
N ASN A 66 -15.47 5.06 3.10
CA ASN A 66 -14.33 5.92 3.36
C ASN A 66 -14.12 7.02 2.31
N ASN A 67 -15.05 7.22 1.37
CA ASN A 67 -14.90 8.14 0.23
C ASN A 67 -13.62 7.90 -0.59
N MET A 68 -13.21 6.63 -0.69
CA MET A 68 -12.10 6.21 -1.54
C MET A 68 -12.61 5.86 -2.94
N PRO A 69 -11.80 6.04 -3.98
CA PRO A 69 -12.17 5.61 -5.33
C PRO A 69 -12.43 4.10 -5.35
N PRO A 70 -13.40 3.63 -6.16
CA PRO A 70 -13.63 2.20 -6.34
C PRO A 70 -12.38 1.55 -6.97
N ARG A 71 -12.16 0.27 -6.65
CA ARG A 71 -11.14 -0.51 -7.34
C ARG A 71 -11.59 -0.72 -8.80
N GLU A 72 -10.64 -0.60 -9.72
CA GLU A 72 -10.88 -0.98 -11.11
C GLU A 72 -11.35 -2.44 -11.17
N PRO A 73 -12.38 -2.74 -11.98
CA PRO A 73 -12.80 -4.12 -12.18
C PRO A 73 -11.63 -4.93 -12.73
N MET A 74 -11.44 -6.13 -12.20
CA MET A 74 -10.46 -7.08 -12.73
C MET A 74 -10.79 -7.31 -14.21
N SER A 75 -9.93 -6.86 -15.12
CA SER A 75 -10.16 -7.04 -16.54
C SER A 75 -10.19 -8.54 -16.83
N THR A 76 -11.28 -9.02 -17.41
CA THR A 76 -11.25 -10.25 -18.20
C THR A 76 -10.45 -9.94 -19.46
N HIS A 77 -9.13 -10.13 -19.39
CA HIS A 77 -8.34 -10.28 -20.61
C HIS A 77 -8.93 -11.47 -21.40
N PRO A 78 -9.22 -11.31 -22.72
CA PRO A 78 -9.66 -12.42 -23.56
C PRO A 78 -8.58 -13.50 -23.71
#